data_AF-A0A6A4QWN6-F1
#
_entry.id   AF-A0A6A4QWN6-F1
#
_cell.length_a   1.000
_cell.length_b   1.000
_cell.length_c   1.000
_cell.angle_alpha   90.00
_cell.angle_beta   90.00
_cell.angle_gamma   90.00
#
_symmetry.space_group_name_H-M   'P 1'
#
loop_
_entity.id
_entity.type
_entity.pdbx_description
1 polymer ?
#
loop_
_entity_poly.entity_id
_entity_poly.type
_entity_poly.pdbx_seq_one_letter_code
_entity_poly.pdbx_strand_id
1 'polypeptide(L)' 'MASRTYQLFLIGIICIALIVTSGPTMVKAIEAYVCKFPCFGGILKESICNKSCLKDGTKRGGTCRDNVCCCRLDE' A
#
# COMPACT_ATOMS: atom_id res chain seq x y z
N MET A 1 32.89 -40.31 -13.33
CA MET A 1 32.65 -39.20 -12.38
C MET A 1 32.06 -37.95 -13.07
N ALA A 2 31.18 -38.11 -14.07
CA ALA A 2 30.61 -36.98 -14.84
C ALA A 2 29.20 -36.57 -14.37
N SER A 3 28.41 -37.53 -13.84
CA SER A 3 27.01 -37.32 -13.46
C SER A 3 26.82 -36.29 -12.31
N ARG A 4 27.79 -36.19 -11.41
CA ARG A 4 27.74 -35.31 -10.23
C ARG A 4 27.86 -33.82 -10.59
N THR A 5 28.54 -33.50 -11.68
CA THR A 5 28.77 -32.12 -12.14
C THR A 5 27.52 -31.54 -12.80
N TYR A 6 26.76 -32.35 -13.54
CA TYR A 6 25.49 -31.95 -14.15
C TYR A 6 24.40 -31.65 -13.12
N GLN A 7 24.38 -32.37 -11.99
CA GLN A 7 23.42 -32.10 -10.91
C GLN A 7 23.60 -30.70 -10.30
N LEU A 8 24.83 -30.29 -10.03
CA LEU A 8 25.11 -28.95 -9.48
C LEU A 8 24.75 -27.83 -10.47
N PHE A 9 24.96 -28.07 -11.76
CA PHE A 9 24.61 -27.12 -12.81
C PHE A 9 23.08 -26.93 -12.93
N LEU A 10 22.32 -28.03 -12.87
CA LEU A 10 20.86 -27.99 -12.91
C LEU A 10 20.26 -27.28 -11.69
N ILE A 11 20.82 -27.52 -10.50
CA ILE A 11 20.41 -26.83 -9.26
C ILE A 11 20.67 -25.33 -9.38
N GLY A 12 21.82 -24.93 -9.91
CA GLY A 12 22.13 -23.52 -10.16
C GLY A 12 21.13 -22.83 -11.09
N ILE A 13 20.76 -23.49 -12.19
CA ILE A 13 19.79 -22.94 -13.15
C ILE A 13 18.40 -22.77 -12.51
N ILE A 14 17.95 -23.76 -11.72
CA ILE A 14 16.67 -23.70 -11.00
C ILE A 14 16.65 -22.53 -10.00
N CYS A 15 17.75 -22.32 -9.26
CA CYS A 15 17.84 -21.21 -8.31
C CYS A 15 17.76 -19.84 -9.00
N ILE A 16 18.45 -19.66 -10.14
CA ILE A 16 18.41 -18.39 -10.89
C ILE A 16 17.02 -18.16 -11.46
N ALA A 17 16.38 -19.22 -12.00
CA ALA A 17 15.01 -19.15 -12.49
C ALA A 17 14.03 -18.74 -11.37
N LEU A 18 14.17 -19.30 -10.17
CA LEU A 18 13.34 -18.96 -9.02
C LEU A 18 13.47 -17.48 -8.62
N ILE A 19 14.70 -16.96 -8.56
CA ILE A 19 14.96 -15.55 -8.23
C ILE A 19 14.40 -14.60 -9.31
N VAL A 20 14.51 -14.97 -10.59
CA VAL A 20 13.94 -14.19 -11.69
C VAL A 20 12.41 -14.20 -11.68
N THR A 21 11.79 -15.32 -11.27
CA THR A 21 10.32 -15.40 -11.15
C THR A 21 9.76 -14.72 -9.91
N SER A 22 10.56 -14.54 -8.85
CA SER A 22 10.22 -13.64 -7.75
C SER A 22 10.42 -12.19 -8.21
N GLY A 23 9.57 -11.76 -9.15
CA GLY A 23 9.43 -10.34 -9.47
C GLY A 23 9.17 -9.53 -8.19
N PRO A 24 9.43 -8.21 -8.20
CA PRO A 24 9.24 -7.38 -7.02
C PRO A 24 7.81 -7.58 -6.51
N THR A 25 7.67 -8.14 -5.31
CA THR A 25 6.38 -8.19 -4.61
C THR A 25 5.94 -6.74 -4.48
N MET A 26 4.97 -6.33 -5.28
CA MET A 26 4.34 -5.02 -5.15
C MET A 26 3.64 -5.00 -3.80
N VAL A 27 4.36 -4.56 -2.77
CA VAL A 27 3.78 -4.24 -1.47
C VAL A 27 2.92 -3.03 -1.75
N LYS A 28 1.62 -3.26 -1.90
CA LYS A 28 0.64 -2.19 -1.96
C LYS A 28 0.79 -1.42 -0.66
N ALA A 29 1.32 -0.20 -0.74
CA ALA A 29 1.44 0.68 0.42
C ALA A 29 0.09 0.67 1.13
N ILE A 30 0.09 0.24 2.40
CA ILE A 30 -1.11 0.24 3.21
C ILE A 30 -1.43 1.72 3.39
N GLU A 31 -2.38 2.24 2.61
CA GLU A 31 -2.85 3.61 2.82
C GLU A 31 -3.33 3.71 4.26
N ALA A 32 -2.56 4.39 5.11
CA ALA A 32 -2.90 4.56 6.50
C ALA A 32 -3.96 5.66 6.58
N TYR A 33 -5.14 5.30 7.08
CA TYR A 33 -6.25 6.24 7.27
C TYR A 33 -6.37 6.56 8.75
N VAL A 34 -6.42 7.86 9.10
CA VAL A 34 -6.72 8.30 10.47
C VAL A 34 -8.10 8.92 10.48
N CYS A 35 -9.03 8.25 11.14
CA CYS A 35 -10.40 8.70 11.29
C CYS A 35 -10.54 9.46 12.62
N LYS A 36 -10.86 10.76 12.58
CA LYS A 36 -10.81 11.64 13.77
C LYS A 36 -12.18 12.11 14.25
N PHE A 37 -13.07 12.51 13.35
CA PHE A 37 -14.32 13.18 13.72
C PHE A 37 -15.51 12.69 12.89
N PRO A 38 -16.72 12.72 13.47
CA PRO A 38 -17.91 12.31 12.76
C PRO A 38 -18.27 13.32 11.65
N CYS A 39 -18.62 12.81 10.48
CA CYS A 39 -19.14 13.56 9.34
C CYS A 39 -20.60 13.17 9.05
N PHE A 40 -21.50 13.49 9.97
CA PHE A 40 -22.94 13.36 9.73
C PHE A 40 -23.42 14.46 8.77
N GLY A 41 -23.91 14.08 7.58
CA GLY A 41 -24.71 14.97 6.71
C GLY A 41 -24.10 15.43 5.37
N GLY A 42 -23.73 14.49 4.49
CA GLY A 42 -23.65 14.72 3.03
C GLY A 42 -22.40 15.45 2.47
N ILE A 43 -22.45 15.73 1.16
CA ILE A 43 -21.33 16.14 0.27
C ILE A 43 -20.61 17.43 0.75
N LEU A 44 -21.32 18.39 1.35
CA LEU A 44 -20.71 19.62 1.87
C LEU A 44 -19.65 19.34 2.96
N LYS A 45 -19.82 18.27 3.73
CA LYS A 45 -18.88 17.89 4.79
C LYS A 45 -17.70 17.05 4.30
N GLU A 46 -17.76 16.50 3.09
CA GLU A 46 -16.57 15.89 2.48
C GLU A 46 -15.52 16.96 2.20
N SER A 47 -15.93 18.14 1.71
CA SER A 47 -15.01 19.27 1.51
C SER A 47 -14.39 19.75 2.83
N ILE A 48 -15.18 19.76 3.92
CA ILE A 48 -14.71 20.14 5.27
C ILE A 48 -13.74 19.09 5.82
N CYS A 49 -14.06 17.81 5.66
CA CYS A 49 -13.18 16.69 6.00
C CYS A 49 -11.85 16.83 5.26
N ASN A 50 -11.90 17.01 3.94
CA ASN A 50 -10.72 17.16 3.10
C ASN A 50 -9.86 18.37 3.51
N LYS A 51 -10.47 19.55 3.69
CA LYS A 51 -9.77 20.76 4.15
C LYS A 51 -9.14 20.59 5.52
N SER A 52 -9.84 19.94 6.45
CA SER A 52 -9.34 19.72 7.82
C SER A 52 -8.12 18.79 7.79
N CYS A 53 -8.21 17.69 7.03
CA CYS A 53 -7.10 16.77 6.83
C CYS A 53 -5.89 17.46 6.19
N LEU A 54 -6.09 18.27 5.14
CA LEU A 54 -5.03 19.07 4.52
C LEU A 54 -4.38 20.04 5.52
N LYS A 55 -5.18 20.68 6.38
CA LYS A 55 -4.69 21.60 7.42
C LYS A 55 -3.91 20.87 8.53
N ASP A 56 -4.26 19.63 8.81
CA ASP A 56 -3.58 18.77 9.80
C ASP A 56 -2.24 18.22 9.27
N GLY A 57 -1.93 18.45 7.99
CA GLY A 57 -0.66 18.06 7.37
C GLY A 57 -0.74 16.85 6.44
N THR A 58 -1.92 16.26 6.26
CA THR A 58 -2.09 15.15 5.29
C THR A 58 -2.20 15.67 3.85
N LYS A 59 -1.18 15.39 3.03
CA LYS A 59 -1.08 15.91 1.65
C LYS A 59 -2.15 15.36 0.71
N ARG A 60 -2.64 14.13 0.97
CA ARG A 60 -3.71 13.48 0.20
C ARG A 60 -5.12 13.86 0.64
N GLY A 61 -5.26 14.67 1.69
CA GLY A 61 -6.57 15.08 2.19
C GLY A 61 -7.36 13.93 2.83
N GLY A 62 -8.69 14.05 2.86
CA GLY A 62 -9.55 13.08 3.53
C GLY A 62 -10.95 12.98 2.93
N THR A 63 -11.61 11.87 3.20
CA THR A 63 -12.98 11.58 2.74
C THR A 63 -13.86 11.16 3.92
N CYS A 64 -15.16 11.38 3.77
CA CYS A 64 -16.17 10.96 4.73
C CYS A 64 -16.66 9.56 4.37
N ARG A 65 -16.37 8.57 5.22
CA ARG A 65 -16.87 7.18 5.07
C ARG A 65 -17.63 6.77 6.32
N ASP A 66 -18.80 6.16 6.14
CA ASP A 66 -19.63 5.66 7.24
C ASP A 66 -19.93 6.72 8.32
N ASN A 67 -20.16 7.97 7.91
CA ASN A 67 -20.32 9.12 8.80
C ASN A 67 -19.10 9.44 9.68
N VAL A 68 -17.90 9.00 9.29
CA VAL A 68 -16.62 9.36 9.92
C VAL A 68 -15.65 9.93 8.89
N CYS A 69 -15.03 11.07 9.22
CA CYS A 69 -14.01 11.67 8.39
C CYS A 69 -12.67 10.97 8.61
N CYS A 70 -12.11 10.43 7.52
CA CYS A 70 -10.84 9.71 7.51
C CYS A 70 -9.84 10.41 6.60
N CYS A 71 -8.73 10.87 7.19
CA CYS A 71 -7.61 11.49 6.50
C CYS A 71 -6.64 10.42 5.98
N ARG A 72 -6.16 10.56 4.74
CA ARG A 72 -5.10 9.72 4.18
C ARG A 72 -3.74 10.23 4.67
N LEU A 73 -3.04 9.43 5.45
CA LEU A 73 -1.64 9.65 5.74
C LEU A 73 -0.83 9.28 4.49
N ASP A 74 0.05 10.19 4.05
CA ASP A 74 1.23 9.78 3.30
C ASP A 74 2.25 9.33 4.34
N GLU A 75 2.76 8.09 4.20
CA GLU A 75 3.99 7.66 4.88
C GLU A 75 5.17 8.55 4.49
#